data_AF-A0A930RQI3-F1
#
_entry.id   AF-A0A930RQI3-F1
#
_cell.length_a   1.000
_cell.length_b   1.000
_cell.length_c   1.000
_cell.angle_alpha   90.00
_cell.angle_beta   90.00
_cell.angle_gamma   90.00
#
_symmetry.space_group_name_H-M   'P 1'
#
loop_
_entity.id
_entity.type
_entity.pdbx_description
1 polymer ?
#
loop_
_entity_poly.entity_id
_entity_poly.type
_entity_poly.pdbx_seq_one_letter_code
_entity_poly.pdbx_strand_id
1 'polypeptide(L)'
;MDKEYLKNKIEGLRHHFVESTIHERAMGFYDEAHMTKKMLKIKKKLVSLEMERSQKKIEHKDVSKTDQKIAELKQQFETCCQER
;
A
#
# COMPACT_ATOMS: atom_id res chain seq x y z
N MET A 1 25.23 20.19 2.20
CA MET A 1 23.79 20.34 1.90
C MET A 1 23.20 21.36 2.87
N ASP A 2 22.40 22.28 2.38
CA ASP A 2 21.72 23.29 3.20
C ASP A 2 20.71 22.60 4.15
N LYS A 3 20.68 23.03 5.42
CA LYS A 3 19.80 22.50 6.46
C LYS A 3 18.33 22.78 6.15
N GLU A 4 18.03 23.89 5.51
CA GLU A 4 16.67 24.27 5.12
C GLU A 4 16.19 23.44 3.93
N TYR A 5 17.07 23.19 2.97
CA TYR A 5 16.82 22.26 1.87
C TYR A 5 16.46 20.84 2.37
N LEU A 6 17.23 20.32 3.34
CA LEU A 6 16.98 19.01 3.93
C LEU A 6 15.61 18.93 4.63
N LYS A 7 15.23 19.98 5.37
CA LYS A 7 13.91 20.05 6.02
C LYS A 7 12.79 20.03 4.98
N ASN A 8 12.86 20.91 3.98
CA ASN A 8 11.85 21.00 2.93
C ASN A 8 11.73 19.69 2.14
N LYS A 9 12.86 19.03 1.88
CA LYS A 9 12.86 17.72 1.21
C LYS A 9 12.16 16.64 2.04
N ILE A 10 12.41 16.59 3.35
CA ILE A 10 11.75 15.64 4.26
C ILE A 10 10.26 15.92 4.36
N GLU A 11 9.85 17.19 4.45
CA GLU A 11 8.43 17.56 4.49
C GLU A 11 7.71 17.19 3.20
N GLY A 12 8.32 17.44 2.04
CA GLY A 12 7.76 17.01 0.75
C GLY A 12 7.57 15.49 0.68
N LEU A 13 8.55 14.71 1.13
CA LEU A 13 8.44 13.24 1.17
C LEU A 13 7.33 12.78 2.12
N ARG A 14 7.19 13.43 3.28
CA ARG A 14 6.13 13.12 4.25
C ARG A 14 4.75 13.43 3.66
N HIS A 15 4.60 14.57 3.02
CA HIS A 15 3.34 14.97 2.40
C HIS A 15 2.91 13.96 1.34
N HIS A 16 3.81 13.64 0.39
CA HIS A 16 3.55 12.65 -0.64
C HIS A 16 3.17 11.28 -0.08
N PHE A 17 3.85 10.84 0.99
CA PHE A 17 3.52 9.59 1.64
C PHE A 17 2.12 9.61 2.28
N VAL A 18 1.80 10.68 3.01
CA VAL A 18 0.47 10.84 3.63
C VAL A 18 -0.60 10.82 2.56
N GLU A 19 -0.50 11.66 1.53
CA GLU A 19 -1.48 11.71 0.43
C GLU A 19 -1.65 10.35 -0.26
N SER A 20 -0.54 9.67 -0.56
CA SER A 20 -0.55 8.37 -1.23
C SER A 20 -1.14 7.23 -0.38
N THR A 21 -1.35 7.45 0.92
CA THR A 21 -1.86 6.44 1.87
C THR A 21 -3.16 6.83 2.58
N ILE A 22 -3.77 7.97 2.22
CA ILE A 22 -5.03 8.46 2.82
C ILE A 22 -6.13 7.41 2.72
N HIS A 23 -6.29 6.80 1.55
CA HIS A 23 -7.35 5.83 1.29
C HIS A 23 -7.15 4.55 2.11
N GLU A 24 -5.94 3.98 2.14
CA GLU A 24 -5.63 2.81 2.96
C GLU A 24 -5.81 3.09 4.46
N ARG A 25 -5.46 4.29 4.93
CA ARG A 25 -5.72 4.70 6.33
C ARG A 25 -7.21 4.80 6.64
N ALA A 26 -7.99 5.44 5.76
CA ALA A 26 -9.44 5.56 5.94
C ALA A 26 -10.12 4.19 6.00
N MET A 27 -9.62 3.20 5.25
CA MET A 27 -10.11 1.82 5.27
C MET A 27 -9.65 0.98 6.48
N GLY A 28 -8.90 1.56 7.42
CA GLY A 28 -8.38 0.81 8.57
C GLY A 28 -7.37 -0.28 8.18
N PHE A 29 -6.73 -0.17 7.01
CA PHE A 29 -5.78 -1.18 6.51
C PHE A 29 -4.61 -1.45 7.49
N TYR A 30 -4.25 -0.44 8.27
CA TYR A 30 -3.16 -0.50 9.26
C TYR A 30 -3.62 -0.90 10.67
N ASP A 31 -4.92 -1.07 10.89
CA ASP A 31 -5.48 -1.36 12.21
C ASP A 31 -5.86 -2.84 12.34
N GLU A 32 -4.87 -3.68 12.64
CA GLU A 32 -5.02 -5.14 12.67
C GLU A 32 -6.03 -5.64 13.71
N ALA A 33 -6.22 -4.93 14.82
CA ALA A 33 -7.12 -5.32 15.89
C ALA A 33 -8.58 -5.40 15.43
N HIS A 34 -8.93 -4.61 14.41
CA HIS A 34 -10.27 -4.52 13.85
C HIS A 34 -10.45 -5.33 12.56
N MET A 35 -9.43 -6.07 12.13
CA MET A 35 -9.46 -6.88 10.90
C MET A 35 -10.04 -8.26 11.13
N THR A 36 -10.94 -8.68 10.24
CA THR A 36 -11.36 -10.09 10.20
C THR A 36 -10.24 -11.00 9.70
N LYS A 37 -10.35 -12.30 9.96
CA LYS A 37 -9.41 -13.31 9.44
C LYS A 37 -9.29 -13.28 7.90
N LYS A 38 -10.37 -12.91 7.20
CA LYS A 38 -10.40 -12.73 5.72
C LYS A 38 -9.55 -11.53 5.32
N MET A 39 -9.71 -10.39 5.99
CA MET A 39 -8.94 -9.17 5.76
C MET A 39 -7.44 -9.36 6.03
N LEU A 40 -7.09 -10.04 7.13
CA LEU A 40 -5.69 -10.36 7.45
C LEU A 40 -5.04 -11.23 6.37
N LYS A 41 -5.77 -12.20 5.80
CA LYS A 41 -5.27 -13.02 4.68
C LYS A 41 -5.03 -12.18 3.43
N ILE A 42 -5.96 -11.28 3.09
CA ILE A 42 -5.85 -10.38 1.94
C ILE A 42 -4.67 -9.43 2.13
N LYS A 43 -4.52 -8.81 3.32
CA LYS A 43 -3.39 -7.94 3.68
C LYS A 43 -2.05 -8.66 3.51
N LYS A 44 -1.90 -9.87 4.05
CA LYS A 44 -0.67 -10.67 3.89
C LYS A 44 -0.36 -10.93 2.42
N LYS A 45 -1.38 -11.22 1.60
CA LYS A 45 -1.20 -11.46 0.16
C LYS A 45 -0.78 -10.19 -0.59
N LEU A 46 -1.37 -9.04 -0.24
CA LEU A 46 -1.00 -7.73 -0.79
C LEU A 46 0.47 -7.41 -0.50
N VAL A 47 0.95 -7.62 0.73
CA VAL A 47 2.36 -7.41 1.09
C VAL A 47 3.28 -8.27 0.23
N SER A 48 2.98 -9.57 0.06
CA SER A 48 3.79 -10.45 -0.79
C SER A 48 3.83 -10.00 -2.26
N LEU A 49 2.72 -9.51 -2.80
CA LEU A 49 2.66 -9.02 -4.19
C LEU A 49 3.39 -7.69 -4.37
N GLU A 50 3.33 -6.80 -3.38
CA GLU A 50 4.10 -5.55 -3.40
C GLU A 50 5.62 -5.82 -3.37
N MET A 51 6.06 -6.83 -2.61
CA MET A 51 7.45 -7.30 -2.64
C MET A 51 7.85 -7.86 -4.01
N GLU A 52 7.00 -8.71 -4.61
CA GLU A 52 7.22 -9.25 -5.96
C GLU A 52 7.28 -8.13 -7.00
N ARG A 53 6.38 -7.14 -6.92
CA ARG A 53 6.36 -5.98 -7.80
C ARG A 53 7.65 -5.19 -7.68
N SER A 54 8.10 -4.94 -6.45
CA SER A 54 9.34 -4.21 -6.19
C SER A 54 10.54 -4.93 -6.82
N GLN A 55 10.64 -6.26 -6.64
CA GLN A 55 11.72 -7.05 -7.26
C GLN A 55 11.67 -6.97 -8.79
N LYS A 56 10.49 -7.12 -9.39
CA LYS A 56 10.33 -7.02 -10.85
C LYS A 56 10.70 -5.64 -11.39
N LYS A 57 10.38 -4.56 -10.68
CA LYS A 57 10.79 -3.19 -11.06
C LYS A 57 12.31 -3.05 -11.07
N ILE A 58 13.00 -3.62 -10.09
CA ILE A 58 14.47 -3.63 -10.02
C ILE A 58 15.07 -4.43 -11.17
N GLU A 59 14.46 -5.56 -11.53
CA GLU A 59 14.90 -6.43 -12.62
C GLU A 59 14.43 -5.97 -14.01
N HIS A 60 13.80 -4.80 -14.12
CA HIS A 60 13.20 -4.28 -15.37
C HIS A 60 12.24 -5.28 -16.05
N LYS A 61 11.51 -6.07 -15.27
CA LYS A 61 10.50 -7.03 -15.73
C LYS A 61 9.11 -6.40 -15.76
N ASP A 62 8.23 -6.99 -16.58
CA ASP A 62 6.82 -6.60 -16.62
C ASP A 62 6.13 -6.80 -15.26
N VAL A 63 5.45 -5.77 -14.80
CA VAL A 63 4.69 -5.74 -13.54
C VAL A 63 3.18 -5.73 -13.74
N SER A 64 2.71 -5.62 -14.99
CA SER A 64 1.29 -5.39 -15.31
C SER A 64 0.35 -6.42 -14.65
N LYS A 65 0.72 -7.71 -14.69
CA LYS A 65 -0.05 -8.78 -14.03
C LYS A 65 -0.04 -8.68 -12.51
N THR A 66 1.08 -8.28 -11.92
CA THR A 66 1.20 -8.10 -10.47
C THR A 66 0.39 -6.89 -10.03
N ASP A 67 0.42 -5.80 -10.80
CA ASP A 67 -0.38 -4.60 -10.55
C ASP A 67 -1.88 -4.87 -10.64
N GLN A 68 -2.33 -5.61 -11.67
CA GLN A 68 -3.73 -6.03 -11.77
C GLN A 68 -4.16 -6.82 -10.53
N LYS A 69 -3.35 -7.77 -10.08
CA LYS A 69 -3.67 -8.61 -8.92
C LYS A 69 -3.68 -7.81 -7.61
N ILE A 70 -2.82 -6.80 -7.48
CA ILE A 70 -2.84 -5.88 -6.35
C ILE A 70 -4.14 -5.07 -6.36
N ALA A 71 -4.54 -4.53 -7.51
CA ALA A 71 -5.78 -3.76 -7.65
C ALA A 71 -7.02 -4.61 -7.27
N GLU A 72 -7.12 -5.83 -7.79
CA GLU A 72 -8.20 -6.77 -7.46
C GLU A 72 -8.25 -7.08 -5.95
N LEU A 73 -7.11 -7.30 -5.30
CA LEU A 73 -7.08 -7.59 -3.87
C LEU A 73 -7.37 -6.37 -3.00
N LYS A 74 -6.99 -5.16 -3.44
CA LYS A 74 -7.40 -3.92 -2.77
C LYS A 74 -8.91 -3.74 -2.82
N GLN A 75 -9.53 -3.99 -3.97
CA GLN A 75 -10.98 -3.95 -4.11
C GLN A 75 -11.67 -5.01 -3.24
N GLN A 76 -11.16 -6.25 -3.23
CA GLN A 76 -11.69 -7.30 -2.35
C GLN A 76 -11.57 -6.92 -0.88
N PHE A 77 -10.48 -6.27 -0.49
CA PHE A 77 -10.29 -5.77 0.86
C PHE A 77 -11.36 -4.73 1.23
N GLU A 78 -11.62 -3.78 0.33
CA GLU A 78 -12.64 -2.75 0.50
C GLU A 78 -14.05 -3.36 0.64
N THR A 79 -14.40 -4.32 -0.21
CA THR A 79 -15.68 -5.05 -0.07
C THR A 79 -15.77 -5.75 1.28
N CYS A 80 -14.68 -6.35 1.77
CA CYS A 80 -14.67 -6.95 3.11
C CYS A 80 -14.83 -5.93 4.24
N CYS A 81 -14.38 -4.68 4.06
CA CYS A 81 -14.62 -3.61 5.03
C CYS A 81 -16.10 -3.21 5.08
N GLN A 82 -16.78 -3.20 3.93
CA GLN A 82 -18.19 -2.83 3.79
C GLN A 82 -19.15 -3.92 4.27
N GLU A 83 -18.75 -5.19 4.19
CA GLU A 83 -19.50 -6.36 4.68
C GLU A 83 -19.47 -6.53 6.22
N ARG A 84 -18.78 -5.64 6.93
CA ARG A 84 -18.58 -5.68 8.39
C ARG A 84 -19.69 -4.97 9.15
#